data_AF-A0A660TWN8-F1
#
_entry.id   AF-A0A660TWN8-F1
#
_cell.length_a   1.000
_cell.length_b   1.000
_cell.length_c   1.000
_cell.angle_alpha   90.00
_cell.angle_beta   90.00
_cell.angle_gamma   90.00
#
_symmetry.space_group_name_H-M   'P 1'
#
loop_
_entity.id
_entity.type
_entity.pdbx_description
1 polymer ?
#
loop_
_entity_poly.entity_id
_entity_poly.type
_entity_poly.pdbx_seq_one_letter_code
_entity_poly.pdbx_strand_id
1 'polypeptide(L)' 'MGKKLGEVLIEAGLIDIDDINEALEIQKSTGQKLGEILVNLSIVTQEELHMALDFQNQSIE' A
#
# COMPACT_ATOMS: atom_id res chain seq x y z
N MET A 1 16.67 6.58 0.41
CA MET A 1 15.38 6.26 1.05
C MET A 1 14.44 5.85 -0.06
N GLY A 2 14.04 4.57 -0.12
CA GLY A 2 13.04 4.12 -1.10
C GLY A 2 11.68 4.76 -0.81
N LYS A 3 10.83 4.89 -1.83
CA LYS A 3 9.44 5.38 -1.67
C LYS A 3 8.66 4.47 -0.72
N LYS A 4 7.69 5.02 0.00
CA LYS A 4 6.79 4.19 0.83
C LYS A 4 5.76 3.50 -0.07
N LEU A 5 5.28 2.32 0.35
CA LEU A 5 4.27 1.56 -0.41
C LEU A 5 3.02 2.41 -0.69
N GLY A 6 2.56 3.17 0.31
CA GLY A 6 1.40 4.04 0.12
C GLY A 6 1.63 5.16 -0.89
N GLU A 7 2.85 5.70 -1.00
CA GLU A 7 3.19 6.70 -2.01
C GLU A 7 3.16 6.10 -3.42
N VAL A 8 3.70 4.88 -3.57
CA VAL A 8 3.65 4.15 -4.85
C VAL A 8 2.22 3.89 -5.30
N LEU A 9 1.36 3.45 -4.39
CA LEU A 9 -0.04 3.14 -4.70
C LEU A 9 -0.86 4.41 -5.05
N ILE A 10 -0.61 5.54 -4.38
CA ILE A 10 -1.23 6.83 -4.72
C ILE A 10 -0.75 7.32 -6.08
N GLU A 11 0.55 7.28 -6.35
CA GLU A 11 1.11 7.70 -7.65
C GLU A 11 0.62 6.82 -8.81
N ALA A 12 0.37 5.54 -8.55
CA ALA A 12 -0.22 4.61 -9.52
C ALA A 12 -1.73 4.84 -9.72
N GLY A 13 -2.37 5.70 -8.93
CA GLY A 13 -3.81 5.95 -8.98
C GLY A 13 -4.67 4.77 -8.51
N LEU A 14 -4.08 3.85 -7.75
CA LEU A 14 -4.76 2.66 -7.23
C LEU A 14 -5.55 2.95 -5.96
N ILE A 15 -5.09 3.93 -5.17
CA ILE A 15 -5.72 4.34 -3.91
C ILE A 15 -5.61 5.86 -3.78
N ASP A 16 -6.43 6.44 -2.91
CA ASP A 16 -6.31 7.84 -2.51
C ASP A 16 -5.74 8.01 -1.09
N ILE A 17 -5.73 9.25 -0.62
CA ILE A 17 -5.20 9.59 0.71
C ILE A 17 -6.12 9.08 1.83
N ASP A 18 -7.43 8.99 1.58
CA ASP A 18 -8.42 8.57 2.56
C ASP A 18 -8.33 7.06 2.77
N ASP A 19 -8.16 6.28 1.70
CA ASP A 19 -7.85 4.85 1.74
C ASP A 19 -6.60 4.55 2.57
N ILE A 20 -5.54 5.34 2.38
CA ILE A 20 -4.31 5.22 3.17
C ILE A 20 -4.55 5.53 4.63
N ASN A 21 -5.31 6.58 4.94
CA ASN A 21 -5.58 6.97 6.31
C ASN A 21 -6.38 5.89 7.04
N GLU A 22 -7.41 5.33 6.42
CA GLU A 22 -8.20 4.23 6.97
C GLU A 22 -7.32 3.00 7.23
N ALA A 23 -6.52 2.59 6.24
CA ALA A 23 -5.65 1.43 6.38
C ALA A 23 -4.56 1.63 7.46
N LEU A 24 -4.06 2.86 7.64
CA LEU A 24 -3.11 3.20 8.70
C LEU A 24 -3.74 3.17 10.10
N GLU A 25 -4.99 3.61 10.26
CA GLU A 25 -5.71 3.50 11.53
C GLU A 25 -5.93 2.03 11.92
N ILE A 26 -6.32 1.19 10.95
CA ILE A 26 -6.44 -0.25 11.17
C ILE A 26 -5.08 -0.85 11.53
N GLN A 27 -4.01 -0.50 10.81
CA GLN A 27 -2.66 -0.97 11.10
C GLN A 27 -2.22 -0.63 12.53
N LYS A 28 -2.50 0.57 13.02
CA LYS A 28 -2.18 0.96 14.40
C LYS A 28 -2.90 0.11 15.43
N SER A 29 -4.16 -0.25 15.15
CA SER A 29 -4.99 -1.03 16.08
C SER A 29 -4.70 -2.54 16.06
N THR A 30 -4.31 -3.09 14.90
CA THR A 30 -4.14 -4.55 14.71
C THR A 30 -2.69 -5.01 14.62
N GLY A 31 -1.77 -4.12 14.22
CA GLY A 31 -0.38 -4.45 13.91
C GLY A 31 -0.21 -5.20 12.57
N GLN A 32 -1.26 -5.34 11.76
CA GLN A 32 -1.17 -5.99 10.44
C GLN A 32 -0.35 -5.14 9.44
N LYS A 33 0.14 -5.78 8.38
CA LYS A 33 0.85 -5.06 7.32
C LYS A 33 -0.13 -4.20 6.52
N LEU A 34 0.30 -2.99 6.16
CA LEU A 34 -0.51 -2.04 5.40
C LEU A 34 -1.05 -2.67 4.10
N GLY A 35 -0.20 -3.36 3.34
CA GLY A 35 -0.62 -4.04 2.11
C GLY A 35 -1.69 -5.11 2.35
N GLU A 36 -1.56 -5.91 3.41
CA GLU A 36 -2.56 -6.93 3.75
C GLU A 36 -3.91 -6.29 4.10
N ILE A 37 -3.89 -5.16 4.83
CA ILE A 37 -5.10 -4.40 5.16
C ILE A 37 -5.78 -3.88 3.89
N LEU A 38 -5.02 -3.25 2.99
CA LEU A 38 -5.55 -2.72 1.73
C LEU A 38 -6.21 -3.80 0.87
N VAL A 39 -5.65 -5.02 0.87
CA VAL A 39 -6.28 -6.14 0.16
C VAL A 39 -7.51 -6.67 0.90
N ASN A 40 -7.46 -6.77 2.23
CA ASN A 40 -8.61 -7.21 3.03
C ASN A 40 -9.80 -6.26 2.90
N LEU A 41 -9.55 -4.96 2.73
CA LEU A 41 -10.56 -3.95 2.45
C LEU A 41 -11.04 -3.96 0.99
N SER A 42 -10.46 -4.81 0.13
CA SER A 42 -10.72 -4.85 -1.31
C SER A 42 -10.44 -3.51 -2.02
N ILE A 43 -9.58 -2.68 -1.45
CA ILE A 43 -9.13 -1.41 -2.02
C ILE A 43 -8.12 -1.68 -3.16
N VAL A 44 -7.24 -2.66 -2.93
CA VAL A 44 -6.32 -3.17 -3.97
C VAL A 44 -6.42 -4.68 -4.06
N THR A 45 -6.10 -5.22 -5.22
CA THR A 45 -5.95 -6.66 -5.42
C THR A 45 -4.57 -7.15 -4.95
N GLN A 46 -4.44 -8.46 -4.75
CA GLN A 46 -3.14 -9.07 -4.45
C GLN A 46 -2.11 -8.81 -5.57
N GLU A 47 -2.56 -8.76 -6.84
CA GLU A 47 -1.71 -8.52 -7.99
C GLU A 47 -1.19 -7.08 -8.02
N GLU A 48 -2.07 -6.10 -7.80
CA GLU A 48 -1.69 -4.68 -7.70
C GLU A 48 -0.74 -4.42 -6.53
N LEU A 49 -1.00 -5.05 -5.38
CA LEU A 49 -0.09 -4.98 -4.24
C LEU A 49 1.30 -5.53 -4.58
N HIS A 50 1.37 -6.66 -5.29
CA HIS A 50 2.63 -7.27 -5.69
C HIS A 50 3.42 -6.35 -6.63
N MET A 51 2.76 -5.80 -7.66
CA MET A 51 3.37 -4.85 -8.59
C MET A 51 3.90 -3.60 -7.86
N ALA A 52 3.14 -3.07 -6.91
CA ALA A 52 3.56 -1.91 -6.13
C ALA A 52 4.77 -2.21 -5.22
N LEU A 53 4.82 -3.40 -4.62
CA LEU A 53 5.95 -3.85 -3.82
C LEU A 53 7.20 -4.09 -4.67
N ASP A 54 7.05 -4.65 -5.87
CA ASP A 54 8.16 -4.81 -6.82
C ASP A 54 8.74 -3.45 -7.20
N PHE A 55 7.88 -2.49 -7.58
CA PHE A 55 8.29 -1.13 -7.92
C PHE A 55 8.98 -0.42 -6.74
N GLN A 56 8.46 -0.60 -5.53
CA GLN A 56 9.07 -0.07 -4.31
C GLN A 56 10.50 -0.59 -4.11
N ASN A 57 10.72 -1.89 -4.36
CA ASN A 57 12.02 -2.55 -4.18
C ASN A 57 13.00 -2.26 -5.33
N GLN A 58 12.50 -2.03 -6.53
CA GLN A 58 13.31 -1.76 -7.73
C GLN A 58 13.89 -0.33 -7.79
N SER A 59 13.46 0.57 -6.91
CA SER A 59 14.02 1.93 -6.80
C SER A 59 15.46 1.97 -6.21
N ILE A 60 16.12 0.81 -6.10
CA ILE A 60 17.53 0.65 -5.72
C ILE A 60 18.27 0.04 -6.92
N GLU A 61 18.49 0.85 -7.97
CA GLU A 61 19.60 0.68 -8.92
C GLU A 61 20.27 2.04 -9.15
#